data_AF-A0A378BB80-F1
#
_entry.id   AF-A0A378BB80-F1
#
_cell.length_a   1.000
_cell.length_b   1.000
_cell.length_c   1.000
_cell.angle_alpha   90.00
_cell.angle_beta   90.00
_cell.angle_gamma   90.00
#
_symmetry.space_group_name_H-M   'P 1'
#
loop_
_entity.id
_entity.type
_entity.pdbx_description
1 polymer ?
#
loop_
_entity_poly.entity_id
_entity_poly.type
_entity_poly.pdbx_seq_one_letter_code
_entity_poly.pdbx_strand_id
1 'polypeptide(L)'
;MTKIYTLTLAPSLDSATQTPQIYPEGKLRCSAPVFEPGGGGINVARAVTFLGGKATAIFPVGGATGEHLAALLADEQVPVETVETRDWTRQNLHVHVAASGEQYRFVMPGAALTDDEFRRLEEKVLTIEPGSLLVVSGSLPPGISVDNLMQLVKNAQQQGLRCIIDSSGDALAAALDVGNIELVKPNQKELSALVQRDLSQPDDVRLAAQSLIQSGKVRRVVVSLGPQGALGVDASGSVSGCAATDEKPEHRRRWRQHGGRHDLASGGKRQP
;
A
#
# COMPACT_ATOMS: atom_id res chain seq x y z
N MET A 1 -21.33 -1.78 -11.80
CA MET A 1 -19.87 -1.97 -11.66
C MET A 1 -19.62 -2.49 -10.25
N THR A 2 -18.79 -3.52 -10.08
CA THR A 2 -18.49 -4.09 -8.74
C THR A 2 -17.84 -3.01 -7.87
N LYS A 3 -18.33 -2.83 -6.64
CA LYS A 3 -17.73 -1.88 -5.69
C LYS A 3 -16.43 -2.46 -5.13
N ILE A 4 -15.48 -1.57 -4.84
CA ILE A 4 -14.14 -1.92 -4.37
C ILE A 4 -13.93 -1.28 -3.01
N TYR A 5 -13.50 -2.08 -2.05
CA TYR A 5 -13.07 -1.63 -0.73
C TYR A 5 -11.65 -2.11 -0.49
N THR A 6 -10.90 -1.34 0.27
CA THR A 6 -9.54 -1.72 0.67
C THR A 6 -9.42 -1.65 2.18
N LEU A 7 -8.77 -2.63 2.80
CA LEU A 7 -8.48 -2.64 4.23
C LEU A 7 -6.98 -2.43 4.46
N THR A 8 -6.65 -1.44 5.30
CA THR A 8 -5.27 -1.18 5.75
C THR A 8 -5.23 -1.19 7.27
N LEU A 9 -4.70 -2.25 7.88
CA LEU A 9 -4.61 -2.35 9.35
C LEU A 9 -3.44 -1.52 9.92
N ALA A 10 -2.38 -1.30 9.15
CA ALA A 10 -1.21 -0.51 9.54
C ALA A 10 -1.00 0.69 8.58
N PRO A 11 -1.87 1.71 8.61
CA PRO A 11 -1.71 2.91 7.79
C PRO A 11 -0.50 3.74 8.25
N SER A 12 -0.09 4.71 7.44
CA SER A 12 0.98 5.65 7.79
C SER A 12 0.74 7.04 7.19
N LEU A 13 1.26 8.05 7.87
CA LEU A 13 1.47 9.37 7.30
C LEU A 13 2.94 9.47 6.86
N ASP A 14 3.19 9.26 5.57
CA ASP A 14 4.55 9.23 5.04
C ASP A 14 5.07 10.66 4.88
N SER A 15 6.31 10.90 5.31
CA SER A 15 6.99 12.20 5.18
C SER A 15 8.11 12.08 4.16
N ALA A 16 7.98 12.78 3.03
CA ALA A 16 8.99 12.85 1.99
C ALA A 16 9.82 14.13 2.13
N THR A 17 11.15 13.99 2.15
CA THR A 17 12.07 15.12 2.28
C THR A 17 13.33 14.92 1.44
N GLN A 18 14.10 15.99 1.26
CA GLN A 18 15.38 15.96 0.55
C GLN A 18 16.53 16.43 1.45
N THR A 19 17.69 15.79 1.30
CA THR A 19 18.97 16.21 1.90
C THR A 19 20.05 16.27 0.80
N PRO A 20 21.07 17.14 0.91
CA PRO A 20 22.17 17.17 -0.07
C PRO A 20 22.95 15.85 -0.15
N GLN A 21 23.27 15.28 1.01
CA GLN A 21 24.10 14.07 1.17
C GLN A 21 23.62 13.27 2.39
N ILE A 22 24.04 12.00 2.47
CA ILE A 22 23.80 11.10 3.60
C ILE A 22 25.13 10.57 4.15
N TYR A 23 25.31 10.70 5.46
CA TYR A 23 26.48 10.21 6.18
C TYR A 23 26.12 10.04 7.68
N PRO A 24 26.75 9.10 8.40
CA PRO A 24 26.45 8.83 9.80
C PRO A 24 26.93 9.95 10.73
N GLU A 25 26.44 9.96 11.97
CA GLU A 25 26.77 10.87 13.09
C GLU A 25 26.41 12.35 12.91
N GLY A 26 26.48 12.88 11.69
CA GLY A 26 26.21 14.27 11.40
C GLY A 26 24.72 14.63 11.39
N LYS A 27 24.42 15.90 11.71
CA LYS A 27 23.08 16.46 11.53
C LYS A 27 22.82 16.71 10.04
N LEU A 28 22.04 15.84 9.42
CA LEU A 28 21.58 16.02 8.05
C LEU A 28 20.48 17.09 8.02
N ARG A 29 20.69 18.16 7.25
CA ARG A 29 19.70 19.23 7.08
C ARG A 29 18.75 18.84 5.95
N CYS A 30 17.51 18.56 6.34
CA CYS A 30 16.42 18.20 5.44
C CYS A 30 15.59 19.42 5.06
N SER A 31 14.98 19.39 3.88
CA SER A 31 13.94 20.34 3.47
C SER A 31 12.69 20.22 4.36
N ALA A 32 11.76 21.17 4.22
CA ALA A 32 10.41 20.97 4.75
C ALA A 32 9.80 19.69 4.13
N PRO A 33 9.16 18.82 4.93
CA PRO A 33 8.60 17.58 4.42
C PRO A 33 7.32 17.83 3.63
N VAL A 34 7.09 16.99 2.63
CA VAL A 34 5.79 16.81 1.98
C VAL A 34 5.16 15.57 2.60
N PHE A 35 3.90 15.68 3.03
CA PHE A 35 3.17 14.57 3.62
C PHE A 35 2.31 13.87 2.57
N GLU A 36 2.32 12.54 2.59
CA GLU A 36 1.54 11.71 1.67
C GLU A 36 0.83 10.58 2.42
N PRO A 37 -0.36 10.16 1.98
CA PRO A 37 -1.01 8.97 2.52
C PRO A 37 -0.20 7.70 2.25
N GLY A 38 0.04 6.91 3.29
CA GLY A 38 0.77 5.66 3.22
C GLY A 38 -0.02 4.47 3.78
N GLY A 39 0.31 3.28 3.28
CA GLY A 39 -0.35 2.02 3.62
C GLY A 39 -0.76 1.22 2.37
N GLY A 40 -0.74 -0.11 2.46
CA GLY A 40 -0.98 -0.99 1.31
C GLY A 40 -2.35 -0.77 0.67
N GLY A 41 -3.43 -1.00 1.42
CA GLY A 41 -4.80 -0.80 0.94
C GLY A 41 -5.09 0.66 0.56
N ILE A 42 -4.61 1.63 1.33
CA ILE A 42 -4.71 3.06 1.02
C ILE A 42 -4.11 3.36 -0.36
N ASN A 43 -2.89 2.88 -0.64
CA ASN A 43 -2.25 3.09 -1.93
C ASN A 43 -2.98 2.37 -3.08
N VAL A 44 -3.61 1.23 -2.82
CA VAL A 44 -4.52 0.59 -3.79
C VAL A 44 -5.72 1.50 -4.09
N ALA A 45 -6.38 2.06 -3.06
CA ALA A 45 -7.53 2.93 -3.27
C ALA A 45 -7.17 4.21 -4.04
N ARG A 46 -6.01 4.80 -3.73
CA ARG A 46 -5.44 5.94 -4.48
C ARG A 46 -5.16 5.58 -5.93
N ALA A 47 -4.52 4.44 -6.19
CA ALA A 47 -4.25 3.97 -7.55
C ALA A 47 -5.54 3.73 -8.35
N VAL A 48 -6.56 3.12 -7.75
CA VAL A 48 -7.87 2.95 -8.40
C VAL A 48 -8.50 4.30 -8.74
N THR A 49 -8.44 5.26 -7.82
CA THR A 49 -8.98 6.62 -8.03
C THR A 49 -8.24 7.34 -9.15
N PHE A 50 -6.90 7.25 -9.17
CA PHE A 50 -6.06 7.81 -10.24
C PHE A 50 -6.40 7.24 -11.62
N LEU A 51 -6.74 5.96 -11.70
CA LEU A 51 -7.15 5.28 -12.94
C LEU A 51 -8.61 5.57 -13.34
N GLY A 52 -9.30 6.49 -12.65
CA GLY A 52 -10.69 6.87 -12.91
C GLY A 52 -11.74 5.95 -12.31
N GLY A 53 -11.32 4.99 -11.47
CA GLY A 53 -12.20 4.13 -10.69
C GLY A 53 -12.60 4.74 -9.35
N LYS A 54 -13.28 3.96 -8.51
CA LYS A 54 -13.63 4.34 -7.13
C LYS A 54 -13.41 3.17 -6.19
N ALA A 55 -12.66 3.40 -5.12
CA ALA A 55 -12.42 2.43 -4.06
C ALA A 55 -12.49 3.10 -2.68
N THR A 56 -13.25 2.52 -1.76
CA THR A 56 -13.37 3.04 -0.39
C THR A 56 -12.28 2.45 0.51
N ALA A 57 -11.48 3.31 1.13
CA ALA A 57 -10.41 2.90 2.05
C ALA A 57 -10.90 2.79 3.49
N ILE A 58 -10.78 1.59 4.07
CA ILE A 58 -11.08 1.27 5.47
C ILE A 58 -9.77 1.16 6.24
N PHE A 59 -9.57 1.98 7.27
CA PHE A 59 -8.33 2.01 8.06
C PHE A 59 -8.50 2.71 9.43
N PRO A 60 -7.65 2.41 10.42
CA PRO A 60 -7.63 3.12 11.70
C PRO A 60 -7.00 4.52 11.57
N VAL A 61 -7.50 5.48 12.35
CA VAL A 61 -7.03 6.86 12.42
C VAL A 61 -6.76 7.22 13.87
N GLY A 62 -5.49 7.47 14.19
CA GLY A 62 -5.06 7.78 15.56
C GLY A 62 -4.37 9.13 15.64
N GLY A 63 -4.87 10.00 16.52
CA GLY A 63 -4.28 11.30 16.82
C GLY A 63 -4.15 12.23 15.60
N ALA A 64 -3.36 13.30 15.77
CA ALA A 64 -3.21 14.34 14.76
C ALA A 64 -2.58 13.84 13.44
N THR A 65 -1.71 12.83 13.51
CA THR A 65 -1.12 12.22 12.31
C THR A 65 -2.16 11.45 11.50
N GLY A 66 -3.08 10.76 12.16
CA GLY A 66 -4.21 10.10 11.51
C GLY A 66 -5.21 11.08 10.92
N GLU A 67 -5.51 12.17 11.62
CA GLU A 67 -6.38 13.25 11.10
C GLU A 67 -5.79 13.85 9.82
N HIS A 68 -4.49 14.12 9.80
CA HIS A 68 -3.80 14.64 8.62
C HIS A 68 -3.81 13.63 7.47
N LEU A 69 -3.62 12.34 7.75
CA LEU A 69 -3.75 11.28 6.75
C LEU A 69 -5.16 11.27 6.11
N ALA A 70 -6.21 11.36 6.93
CA ALA A 70 -7.58 11.38 6.44
C ALA A 70 -7.89 12.64 5.61
N ALA A 71 -7.36 13.80 6.02
CA ALA A 71 -7.49 15.05 5.26
C ALA A 71 -6.84 14.97 3.88
N LEU A 72 -5.63 14.41 3.78
CA LEU A 72 -4.93 14.22 2.50
C LEU A 72 -5.71 13.29 1.55
N LEU A 73 -6.34 12.23 2.09
CA LEU A 73 -7.19 11.34 1.27
C LEU A 73 -8.47 12.04 0.80
N ALA A 74 -9.04 12.93 1.60
CA ALA A 74 -10.17 13.75 1.18
C ALA A 74 -9.79 14.72 0.05
N ASP A 75 -8.62 15.35 0.12
CA ASP A 75 -8.09 16.20 -0.95
C ASP A 75 -7.87 15.43 -2.26
N GLU A 76 -7.46 14.16 -2.17
CA GLU A 76 -7.33 13.24 -3.31
C GLU A 76 -8.67 12.64 -3.77
N GLN A 77 -9.80 13.01 -3.14
CA GLN A 77 -11.14 12.51 -3.41
C GLN A 77 -11.27 10.98 -3.27
N VAL A 78 -10.45 10.37 -2.41
CA VAL A 78 -10.54 8.96 -2.07
C VAL A 78 -11.59 8.79 -0.98
N PRO A 79 -12.68 8.03 -1.21
CA PRO A 79 -13.66 7.74 -0.16
C PRO A 79 -13.00 6.96 0.99
N VAL A 80 -13.31 7.34 2.23
CA VAL A 80 -12.74 6.70 3.42
C VAL A 80 -13.82 6.28 4.41
N GLU A 81 -13.55 5.20 5.15
CA GLU A 81 -14.29 4.80 6.34
C GLU A 81 -13.32 4.48 7.46
N THR A 82 -13.29 5.32 8.49
CA THR A 82 -12.23 5.28 9.49
C THR A 82 -12.74 4.78 10.85
N VAL A 83 -11.82 4.21 11.63
CA VAL A 83 -12.03 3.90 13.05
C VAL A 83 -11.03 4.70 13.87
N GLU A 84 -11.50 5.52 14.79
CA GLU A 84 -10.62 6.24 15.70
C GLU A 84 -9.92 5.27 16.65
N THR A 85 -8.60 5.45 16.80
CA THR A 85 -7.73 4.62 17.63
C THR A 85 -6.95 5.43 18.66
N ARG A 86 -6.57 4.77 19.76
CA ARG A 86 -5.81 5.37 20.86
C ARG A 86 -4.37 5.65 20.48
N ASP A 87 -3.71 4.68 19.85
CA ASP A 87 -2.34 4.84 19.39
C ASP A 87 -2.31 5.66 18.10
N TRP A 88 -1.33 6.54 17.98
CA TRP A 88 -1.27 7.52 16.90
C TRP A 88 -0.79 6.85 15.61
N THR A 89 -1.38 7.24 14.47
CA THR A 89 -0.95 6.74 13.16
C THR A 89 0.54 7.00 12.97
N ARG A 90 1.32 5.95 12.69
CA ARG A 90 2.78 6.04 12.50
C ARG A 90 3.15 7.02 11.40
N GLN A 91 4.39 7.52 11.46
CA GLN A 91 5.00 8.27 10.37
C GLN A 91 6.21 7.53 9.83
N ASN A 92 6.26 7.32 8.52
CA ASN A 92 7.45 6.84 7.84
C ASN A 92 8.24 8.02 7.28
N LEU A 93 9.52 7.79 6.98
CA LEU A 93 10.40 8.80 6.38
C LEU A 93 10.95 8.32 5.04
N HIS A 94 10.72 9.10 3.99
CA HIS A 94 11.36 8.97 2.68
C HIS A 94 12.35 10.11 2.50
N VAL A 95 13.62 9.77 2.27
CA VAL A 95 14.70 10.74 2.07
C VAL A 95 15.29 10.59 0.68
N HIS A 96 15.17 11.63 -0.13
CA HIS A 96 15.91 11.74 -1.38
C HIS A 96 17.27 12.39 -1.15
N VAL A 97 18.34 11.77 -1.65
CA VAL A 97 19.70 12.29 -1.54
C VAL A 97 20.10 12.96 -2.86
N ALA A 98 20.26 14.28 -2.84
CA ALA A 98 20.44 15.07 -4.06
C ALA A 98 21.73 14.70 -4.83
N ALA A 99 22.82 14.41 -4.11
CA ALA A 99 24.12 14.13 -4.70
C ALA A 99 24.17 12.81 -5.47
N SER A 100 23.54 11.74 -4.95
CA SER A 100 23.53 10.42 -5.58
C SER A 100 22.28 10.14 -6.41
N GLY A 101 21.19 10.88 -6.16
CA GLY A 101 19.88 10.58 -6.73
C GLY A 101 19.16 9.41 -6.05
N GLU A 102 19.76 8.82 -5.01
CA GLU A 102 19.21 7.67 -4.30
C GLU A 102 18.04 8.05 -3.39
N GLN A 103 17.33 7.02 -2.92
CA GLN A 103 16.22 7.14 -2.01
C GLN A 103 16.38 6.17 -0.83
N TYR A 104 16.16 6.69 0.37
CA TYR A 104 16.18 5.91 1.61
C TYR A 104 14.77 5.90 2.21
N ARG A 105 14.29 4.70 2.56
CA ARG A 105 12.94 4.48 3.05
C ARG A 105 13.03 3.87 4.45
N PHE A 106 12.69 4.66 5.46
CA PHE A 106 12.64 4.23 6.85
C PHE A 106 11.18 3.93 7.18
N VAL A 107 10.88 2.65 7.38
CA VAL A 107 9.52 2.16 7.63
C VAL A 107 9.39 1.74 9.08
N MET A 108 8.57 2.46 9.84
CA MET A 108 8.31 2.20 11.26
C MET A 108 7.21 1.15 11.39
N PRO A 109 7.12 0.36 12.49
CA PRO A 109 5.98 -0.50 12.75
C PRO A 109 4.65 0.27 12.81
N GLY A 110 3.55 -0.40 12.43
CA GLY A 110 2.18 0.14 12.54
C GLY A 110 1.85 0.57 13.97
N ALA A 111 0.93 1.53 14.10
CA ALA A 111 0.31 1.84 15.40
C ALA A 111 -0.39 0.58 15.92
N ALA A 112 -0.33 0.33 17.23
CA ALA A 112 -0.96 -0.83 17.82
C ALA A 112 -2.49 -0.74 17.73
N LEU A 113 -3.15 -1.88 17.57
CA LEU A 113 -4.61 -1.99 17.65
C LEU A 113 -5.02 -2.84 18.83
N THR A 114 -6.01 -2.37 19.57
CA THR A 114 -6.74 -3.15 20.57
C THR A 114 -7.79 -4.04 19.91
N ASP A 115 -8.26 -5.06 20.63
CA ASP A 115 -9.33 -5.95 20.14
C ASP A 115 -10.62 -5.19 19.81
N ASP A 116 -10.95 -4.14 20.57
CA ASP A 116 -12.14 -3.32 20.31
C ASP A 116 -12.02 -2.49 19.02
N GLU A 117 -10.85 -1.88 18.79
CA GLU A 117 -10.59 -1.11 17.57
C GLU A 117 -10.59 -2.02 16.34
N PHE A 118 -10.02 -3.22 16.46
CA PHE A 118 -10.07 -4.21 15.40
C PHE A 118 -11.50 -4.67 15.12
N ARG A 119 -12.28 -5.03 16.14
CA ARG A 119 -13.70 -5.39 15.99
C ARG A 119 -14.50 -4.32 15.26
N ARG A 120 -14.27 -3.04 15.55
CA ARG A 120 -14.93 -1.91 14.85
C ARG A 120 -14.52 -1.81 13.37
N LEU A 121 -13.29 -2.18 13.01
CA LEU A 121 -12.86 -2.31 11.61
C LEU A 121 -13.54 -3.50 10.94
N GLU A 122 -13.64 -4.64 11.64
CA GLU A 122 -14.34 -5.83 11.15
C GLU A 122 -15.82 -5.53 10.86
N GLU A 123 -16.50 -4.82 11.77
CA GLU A 123 -17.90 -4.43 11.61
C GLU A 123 -18.12 -3.62 10.32
N LYS A 124 -17.22 -2.68 10.01
CA LYS A 124 -17.26 -1.94 8.74
C LYS A 124 -17.13 -2.87 7.54
N VAL A 125 -16.15 -3.77 7.56
CA VAL A 125 -15.95 -4.75 6.48
C VAL A 125 -17.19 -5.64 6.30
N LEU A 126 -17.82 -6.07 7.38
CA LEU A 126 -18.99 -6.95 7.34
C LEU A 126 -20.29 -6.23 6.94
N THR A 127 -20.29 -4.89 6.89
CA THR A 127 -21.41 -4.11 6.33
C THR A 127 -21.34 -3.94 4.80
N ILE A 128 -20.22 -4.33 4.18
CA ILE A 128 -20.06 -4.25 2.72
C ILE A 128 -21.03 -5.20 2.03
N GLU A 129 -21.64 -4.73 0.94
CA GLU A 129 -22.59 -5.55 0.20
C GLU A 129 -21.97 -6.80 -0.46
N PRO A 130 -22.72 -7.92 -0.53
CA PRO A 130 -22.27 -9.12 -1.22
C PRO A 130 -21.92 -8.88 -2.68
N GLY A 131 -20.90 -9.58 -3.19
CA GLY A 131 -20.40 -9.46 -4.55
C GLY A 131 -19.34 -8.38 -4.76
N SER A 132 -19.08 -7.54 -3.76
CA SER A 132 -18.01 -6.53 -3.76
C SER A 132 -16.62 -7.13 -3.61
N LEU A 133 -15.62 -6.35 -4.02
CA LEU A 133 -14.20 -6.70 -3.86
C LEU A 133 -13.66 -6.09 -2.56
N LEU A 134 -12.93 -6.88 -1.78
CA LEU A 134 -12.18 -6.44 -0.61
C LEU A 134 -10.69 -6.69 -0.84
N VAL A 135 -9.90 -5.63 -0.90
CA VAL A 135 -8.43 -5.72 -0.98
C VAL A 135 -7.84 -5.56 0.40
N VAL A 136 -7.31 -6.63 0.98
CA VAL A 136 -6.56 -6.58 2.24
C VAL A 136 -5.08 -6.45 1.89
N SER A 137 -4.50 -5.29 2.17
CA SER A 137 -3.12 -5.00 1.78
C SER A 137 -2.32 -4.26 2.85
N GLY A 138 -1.12 -4.75 3.10
CA GLY A 138 -0.16 -4.17 4.05
C GLY A 138 0.24 -5.10 5.19
N SER A 139 1.14 -4.60 6.05
CA SER A 139 1.66 -5.30 7.23
C SER A 139 0.61 -5.39 8.34
N LEU A 140 0.71 -6.41 9.19
CA LEU A 140 -0.04 -6.50 10.44
C LEU A 140 0.53 -5.53 11.49
N PRO A 141 -0.30 -4.72 12.16
CA PRO A 141 0.13 -3.91 13.29
C PRO A 141 0.29 -4.76 14.57
N PRO A 142 1.04 -4.28 15.58
CA PRO A 142 1.04 -4.87 16.91
C PRO A 142 -0.38 -5.00 17.48
N GLY A 143 -0.63 -6.08 18.21
CA GLY A 143 -1.95 -6.39 18.79
C GLY A 143 -2.84 -7.25 17.90
N ILE A 144 -2.55 -7.35 16.59
CA ILE A 144 -3.34 -8.18 15.67
C ILE A 144 -2.56 -9.42 15.25
N SER A 145 -3.11 -10.59 15.57
CA SER A 145 -2.57 -11.88 15.13
C SER A 145 -2.95 -12.18 13.68
N VAL A 146 -2.22 -13.11 13.07
CA VAL A 146 -2.59 -13.67 11.75
C VAL A 146 -3.97 -14.33 11.81
N ASP A 147 -4.27 -15.04 12.90
CA ASP A 147 -5.57 -15.70 13.10
C ASP A 147 -6.74 -14.71 13.11
N ASN A 148 -6.58 -13.55 13.77
CA ASN A 148 -7.58 -12.49 13.78
C ASN A 148 -7.87 -12.01 12.34
N LEU A 149 -6.82 -11.70 11.57
CA LEU A 149 -6.99 -11.29 10.17
C LEU A 149 -7.64 -12.38 9.32
N MET A 150 -7.25 -13.65 9.50
CA MET A 150 -7.81 -14.74 8.72
C MET A 150 -9.27 -15.03 9.08
N GLN A 151 -9.66 -14.83 10.33
CA GLN A 151 -11.07 -14.92 10.74
C GLN A 151 -11.90 -13.83 10.07
N LEU A 152 -11.39 -12.60 10.00
CA LEU A 152 -12.01 -11.51 9.24
C LEU A 152 -12.18 -11.87 7.76
N VAL A 153 -11.13 -12.39 7.11
CA VAL A 153 -11.19 -12.78 5.69
C VAL A 153 -12.23 -13.88 5.46
N LYS A 154 -12.29 -14.90 6.34
CA LYS A 154 -13.32 -15.96 6.28
C LYS A 154 -14.72 -15.38 6.42
N ASN A 155 -14.94 -14.52 7.40
CA ASN A 155 -16.24 -13.89 7.64
C ASN A 155 -16.66 -13.02 6.44
N ALA A 156 -15.72 -12.27 5.84
CA ALA A 156 -15.97 -11.49 4.64
C ALA A 156 -16.39 -12.38 3.45
N GLN A 157 -15.71 -13.51 3.23
CA GLN A 157 -16.11 -14.47 2.19
C GLN A 157 -17.50 -15.06 2.44
N GLN A 158 -17.87 -15.36 3.70
CA GLN A 158 -19.20 -15.84 4.06
C GLN A 158 -20.30 -14.80 3.78
N GLN A 159 -19.99 -13.51 3.87
CA GLN A 159 -20.85 -12.40 3.45
C GLN A 159 -20.87 -12.20 1.91
N GLY A 160 -20.19 -13.06 1.16
CA GLY A 160 -20.15 -13.01 -0.30
C GLY A 160 -19.15 -12.00 -0.88
N LEU A 161 -18.20 -11.51 -0.08
CA LEU A 161 -17.11 -10.68 -0.60
C LEU A 161 -16.07 -11.52 -1.35
N ARG A 162 -15.48 -10.91 -2.37
CA ARG A 162 -14.33 -11.45 -3.12
C ARG A 162 -13.06 -10.81 -2.59
N CYS A 163 -12.26 -11.59 -1.85
CA CYS A 163 -11.06 -11.09 -1.19
C CYS A 163 -9.82 -11.17 -2.08
N ILE A 164 -9.07 -10.06 -2.14
CA ILE A 164 -7.74 -9.94 -2.74
C ILE A 164 -6.74 -9.72 -1.60
N ILE A 165 -5.65 -10.49 -1.58
CA ILE A 165 -4.64 -10.40 -0.51
C ILE A 165 -3.28 -9.98 -1.07
N ASP A 166 -2.73 -8.89 -0.52
CA ASP A 166 -1.38 -8.41 -0.78
C ASP A 166 -0.67 -8.15 0.55
N SER A 167 -0.09 -9.22 1.09
CA SER A 167 0.63 -9.24 2.36
C SER A 167 1.93 -10.02 2.20
N SER A 168 2.65 -10.24 3.29
CA SER A 168 3.96 -10.90 3.30
C SER A 168 4.07 -11.89 4.46
N GLY A 169 4.95 -12.88 4.33
CA GLY A 169 5.23 -13.85 5.40
C GLY A 169 4.02 -14.66 5.81
N ASP A 170 3.87 -14.89 7.12
CA ASP A 170 2.86 -15.79 7.70
C ASP A 170 1.42 -15.38 7.34
N ALA A 171 1.14 -14.08 7.22
CA ALA A 171 -0.19 -13.59 6.84
C ALA A 171 -0.56 -14.00 5.41
N LEU A 172 0.40 -13.98 4.48
CA LEU A 172 0.16 -14.42 3.11
C LEU A 172 -0.01 -15.94 3.03
N ALA A 173 0.79 -16.70 3.79
CA ALA A 173 0.66 -18.15 3.86
C ALA A 173 -0.70 -18.57 4.43
N ALA A 174 -1.11 -17.98 5.56
CA ALA A 174 -2.38 -18.29 6.20
C ALA A 174 -3.59 -17.92 5.33
N ALA A 175 -3.48 -16.89 4.48
CA ALA A 175 -4.52 -16.56 3.51
C ALA A 175 -4.77 -17.67 2.48
N LEU A 176 -3.74 -18.44 2.12
CA LEU A 176 -3.91 -19.60 1.26
C LEU A 176 -4.67 -20.73 1.97
N ASP A 177 -4.50 -20.89 3.29
CA ASP A 177 -5.22 -21.90 4.07
C ASP A 177 -6.68 -21.56 4.31
N VAL A 178 -7.05 -20.26 4.26
CA VAL A 178 -8.45 -19.83 4.18
C VAL A 178 -9.10 -20.35 2.88
N GLY A 179 -8.37 -20.29 1.77
CA GLY A 179 -8.84 -20.72 0.46
C GLY A 179 -9.86 -19.76 -0.18
N ASN A 180 -10.32 -20.09 -1.39
CA ASN A 180 -11.26 -19.27 -2.17
C ASN A 180 -10.85 -17.79 -2.33
N ILE A 181 -9.55 -17.49 -2.31
CA ILE A 181 -9.05 -16.13 -2.51
C ILE A 181 -9.18 -15.76 -3.99
N GLU A 182 -9.67 -14.55 -4.28
CA GLU A 182 -9.91 -14.09 -5.65
C GLU A 182 -8.59 -13.81 -6.37
N LEU A 183 -7.63 -13.20 -5.67
CA LEU A 183 -6.29 -12.91 -6.17
C LEU A 183 -5.29 -12.79 -5.02
N VAL A 184 -4.08 -13.31 -5.23
CA VAL A 184 -2.90 -12.97 -4.42
C VAL A 184 -1.81 -12.34 -5.28
N LYS A 185 -1.05 -11.40 -4.72
CA LYS A 185 0.06 -10.72 -5.42
C LYS A 185 1.41 -10.90 -4.72
N PRO A 186 2.00 -12.10 -4.68
CA PRO A 186 3.35 -12.26 -4.15
C PRO A 186 4.41 -11.61 -5.06
N ASN A 187 5.52 -11.17 -4.50
CA ASN A 187 6.77 -11.03 -5.25
C ASN A 187 7.49 -12.38 -5.37
N GLN A 188 8.61 -12.43 -6.09
CA GLN A 188 9.38 -13.68 -6.29
C GLN A 188 9.85 -14.33 -4.98
N LYS A 189 10.27 -13.53 -3.99
CA LYS A 189 10.73 -14.03 -2.68
C LYS A 189 9.57 -14.58 -1.86
N GLU A 190 8.44 -13.86 -1.86
CA GLU A 190 7.22 -14.32 -1.20
C GLU A 190 6.69 -15.60 -1.82
N LEU A 191 6.67 -15.71 -3.15
CA LEU A 191 6.23 -16.93 -3.83
C LEU A 191 7.14 -18.11 -3.47
N SER A 192 8.46 -17.92 -3.50
CA SER A 192 9.43 -18.95 -3.10
C SER A 192 9.20 -19.43 -1.66
N ALA A 193 8.94 -18.51 -0.73
CA ALA A 193 8.61 -18.85 0.65
C ALA A 193 7.28 -19.63 0.76
N LEU A 194 6.25 -19.23 0.00
CA LEU A 194 4.95 -19.91 0.00
C LEU A 194 5.04 -21.36 -0.50
N VAL A 195 5.84 -21.61 -1.53
CA VAL A 195 6.02 -22.97 -2.08
C VAL A 195 7.17 -23.75 -1.43
N GLN A 196 7.85 -23.15 -0.44
CA GLN A 196 8.97 -23.73 0.30
C GLN A 196 10.06 -24.33 -0.59
N ARG A 197 10.36 -23.66 -1.72
CA ARG A 197 11.43 -24.06 -2.64
C ARG A 197 12.04 -22.84 -3.34
N ASP A 198 13.29 -22.98 -3.76
CA ASP A 198 13.95 -21.98 -4.60
C ASP A 198 13.35 -21.96 -6.02
N LEU A 199 13.19 -20.76 -6.56
CA LEU A 199 12.67 -20.51 -7.91
C LEU A 199 13.81 -20.02 -8.80
N SER A 200 14.65 -20.96 -9.26
CA SER A 200 15.91 -20.67 -9.94
C SER A 200 15.86 -20.91 -11.45
N GLN A 201 14.93 -21.73 -11.90
CA GLN A 201 14.75 -22.04 -13.32
C GLN A 201 13.82 -21.01 -13.99
N PRO A 202 13.99 -20.76 -15.31
CA PRO A 202 13.20 -19.75 -16.03
C PRO A 202 11.67 -19.90 -15.86
N ASP A 203 11.18 -21.13 -15.74
CA ASP A 203 9.76 -21.46 -15.62
C ASP A 203 9.26 -21.68 -14.18
N ASP A 204 10.14 -21.64 -13.18
CA ASP A 204 9.78 -22.01 -11.80
C ASP A 204 8.68 -21.13 -11.23
N VAL A 205 8.72 -19.82 -11.53
CA VAL A 205 7.73 -18.85 -11.07
C VAL A 205 6.35 -19.19 -11.62
N ARG A 206 6.26 -19.55 -12.90
CA ARG A 206 5.01 -19.95 -13.56
C ARG A 206 4.45 -21.23 -12.94
N LEU A 207 5.30 -22.25 -12.80
CA LEU A 207 4.89 -23.54 -12.23
C LEU A 207 4.47 -23.43 -10.77
N ALA A 208 5.16 -22.60 -9.98
CA ALA A 208 4.79 -22.30 -8.60
C ALA A 208 3.45 -21.56 -8.50
N ALA A 209 3.22 -20.55 -9.33
CA ALA A 209 1.93 -19.86 -9.37
C ALA A 209 0.80 -20.80 -9.82
N GLN A 210 1.03 -21.67 -10.80
CA GLN A 210 0.07 -22.68 -11.26
C GLN A 210 -0.28 -23.70 -10.19
N SER A 211 0.69 -24.16 -9.38
CA SER A 211 0.40 -25.12 -8.31
C SER A 211 -0.52 -24.52 -7.24
N LEU A 212 -0.40 -23.23 -6.94
CA LEU A 212 -1.32 -22.52 -6.05
C LEU A 212 -2.75 -22.50 -6.60
N ILE A 213 -2.92 -22.27 -7.91
CA ILE A 213 -4.23 -22.33 -8.57
C ILE A 213 -4.80 -23.75 -8.53
N GLN A 214 -3.99 -24.76 -8.86
CA GLN A 214 -4.38 -26.17 -8.89
C GLN A 214 -4.79 -26.70 -7.51
N SER A 215 -4.25 -26.13 -6.43
CA SER A 215 -4.67 -26.46 -5.07
C SER A 215 -6.10 -26.00 -4.72
N GLY A 216 -6.71 -25.16 -5.57
CA GLY A 216 -8.04 -24.58 -5.33
C GLY A 216 -8.07 -23.45 -4.30
N LYS A 217 -6.92 -23.11 -3.69
CA LYS A 217 -6.82 -22.08 -2.65
C LYS A 217 -6.99 -20.66 -3.19
N VAL A 218 -6.60 -20.42 -4.44
CA VAL A 218 -6.64 -19.09 -5.08
C VAL A 218 -7.12 -19.20 -6.51
N ARG A 219 -7.87 -18.20 -6.99
CA ARG A 219 -8.34 -18.13 -8.38
C ARG A 219 -7.34 -17.49 -9.34
N ARG A 220 -6.55 -16.52 -8.86
CA ARG A 220 -5.53 -15.81 -9.64
C ARG A 220 -4.28 -15.51 -8.82
N VAL A 221 -3.12 -15.65 -9.44
CA VAL A 221 -1.84 -15.26 -8.84
C VAL A 221 -1.18 -14.25 -9.77
N VAL A 222 -0.77 -13.10 -9.23
CA VAL A 222 0.03 -12.11 -9.97
C VAL A 222 1.39 -11.99 -9.30
N VAL A 223 2.42 -12.56 -9.91
CA VAL A 223 3.77 -12.51 -9.38
C VAL A 223 4.47 -11.26 -9.89
N SER A 224 4.85 -10.35 -8.99
CA SER A 224 5.64 -9.17 -9.38
C SER A 224 7.13 -9.55 -9.51
N LEU A 225 7.74 -9.18 -10.64
CA LEU A 225 9.11 -9.54 -11.04
C LEU A 225 10.07 -8.33 -11.00
N GLY A 226 9.69 -7.24 -10.33
CA GLY A 226 10.49 -6.02 -10.28
C GLY A 226 10.65 -5.40 -11.68
N PRO A 227 11.88 -5.08 -12.12
CA PRO A 227 12.11 -4.50 -13.45
C PRO A 227 11.63 -5.36 -14.62
N GLN A 228 11.47 -6.67 -14.41
CA GLN A 228 10.99 -7.60 -15.44
C GLN A 228 9.46 -7.54 -15.63
N GLY A 229 8.74 -6.76 -14.80
CA GLY A 229 7.30 -6.60 -14.87
C GLY A 229 6.56 -7.60 -13.98
N ALA A 230 5.59 -8.33 -14.53
CA ALA A 230 4.75 -9.26 -13.76
C ALA A 230 4.28 -10.47 -14.58
N LEU A 231 4.02 -11.59 -13.90
CA LEU A 231 3.38 -12.79 -14.45
C LEU A 231 2.02 -12.99 -13.78
N GLY A 232 0.95 -12.90 -14.55
CA GLY A 232 -0.41 -13.27 -14.13
C GLY A 232 -0.73 -14.71 -14.51
N VAL A 233 -1.33 -15.47 -13.59
CA VAL A 233 -1.73 -16.86 -13.79
C VAL A 233 -3.14 -17.08 -13.25
N ASP A 234 -3.96 -17.80 -14.02
CA ASP A 234 -5.27 -18.29 -13.61
C ASP A 234 -5.50 -19.72 -14.13
N ALA A 235 -6.73 -20.24 -14.00
CA ALA A 235 -7.07 -21.60 -14.44
C ALA A 235 -7.01 -21.81 -15.96
N SER A 236 -7.05 -20.73 -16.75
CA SER A 236 -7.03 -20.79 -18.23
C SER A 236 -5.62 -20.67 -18.81
N GLY A 237 -4.68 -20.11 -18.07
CA GLY A 237 -3.30 -19.98 -18.52
C GLY A 237 -2.50 -18.92 -17.77
N SER A 238 -1.49 -18.39 -18.45
CA SER A 238 -0.59 -17.36 -17.91
C SER A 238 -0.32 -16.25 -18.92
N VAL A 239 -0.18 -15.03 -18.43
CA VAL A 239 0.19 -13.84 -19.21
C VAL A 239 1.35 -13.11 -18.53
N SER A 240 2.34 -12.69 -19.32
CA SER A 240 3.46 -11.88 -18.84
C SER A 240 3.33 -10.46 -19.36
N GLY A 241 3.57 -9.48 -18.50
CA GLY A 241 3.71 -8.08 -18.87
C GLY A 241 5.08 -7.56 -18.48
N CYS A 242 5.76 -6.86 -19.38
CA CYS A 242 7.02 -6.18 -19.08
C CYS A 242 6.76 -4.86 -18.36
N ALA A 243 7.65 -4.44 -17.47
CA ALA A 243 7.63 -3.05 -17.00
C ALA A 243 7.90 -2.14 -18.21
N ALA A 244 7.12 -1.06 -18.36
CA ALA A 244 7.43 -0.04 -19.34
C ALA A 244 8.85 0.49 -19.06
N THR A 245 9.76 0.30 -20.01
CA THR A 245 11.04 1.02 -20.01
C THR A 245 10.72 2.50 -20.09
N ASP A 246 11.10 3.28 -19.08
CA ASP A 246 10.85 4.72 -18.97
C ASP A 246 11.16 5.49 -20.29
N GLU A 247 10.17 5.69 -21.15
CA GLU A 247 10.01 6.98 -21.82
C GLU A 247 9.29 7.88 -20.81
N LYS A 248 10.08 8.68 -20.09
CA LYS A 248 9.61 9.59 -19.03
C LYS A 248 8.39 10.38 -19.51
N PRO A 249 7.20 10.20 -18.89
CA PRO A 249 6.08 11.10 -19.13
C PRO A 249 6.45 12.49 -18.62
N GLU A 250 6.26 13.53 -19.44
CA GLU A 250 6.63 14.92 -19.16
C GLU A 250 5.98 15.51 -17.88
N HIS A 251 5.01 14.81 -17.28
CA HIS A 251 4.30 15.24 -16.07
C HIS A 251 5.09 15.17 -14.76
N ARG A 252 6.25 14.49 -14.71
CA ARG A 252 7.18 14.64 -13.55
C ARG A 252 7.81 16.04 -13.48
N ARG A 253 7.60 16.93 -14.46
CA ARG A 253 8.06 18.33 -14.42
C ARG A 253 7.29 19.23 -13.43
N ARG A 254 6.22 18.77 -12.76
CA ARG A 254 5.60 19.56 -11.67
C ARG A 254 6.52 19.74 -10.46
N TRP A 255 7.53 18.88 -10.28
CA TRP A 255 8.56 19.03 -9.24
C TRP A 255 9.55 20.19 -9.48
N ARG A 256 9.58 20.82 -10.67
CA ARG A 256 10.56 21.89 -10.98
C ARG A 256 9.98 23.31 -11.02
N GLN A 257 8.67 23.51 -11.00
CA GLN A 257 8.08 24.83 -11.32
C GLN A 257 7.51 25.63 -10.14
N HIS A 258 7.46 25.09 -8.91
CA HIS A 258 7.00 25.85 -7.75
C HIS A 258 8.10 26.35 -6.80
N GLY A 259 9.37 26.21 -7.19
CA GLY A 259 10.50 26.87 -6.52
C GLY A 259 10.89 28.16 -7.24
N GLY A 260 10.19 29.27 -6.97
CA GLY A 260 10.69 30.61 -7.26
C GLY A 260 9.72 31.52 -8.01
N ARG A 261 9.04 32.38 -7.26
CA ARG A 261 8.77 33.81 -7.57
C ARG A 261 8.07 34.44 -6.37
N HIS A 262 8.87 34.94 -5.43
CA HIS A 262 8.46 36.08 -4.60
C HIS A 262 9.24 37.28 -5.11
N ASP A 263 8.60 38.07 -5.97
CA ASP A 263 9.08 39.40 -6.34
C ASP A 263 8.93 40.31 -5.12
N LEU A 264 10.06 40.76 -4.58
CA LEU A 264 10.15 41.89 -3.67
C LEU A 264 9.96 43.17 -4.48
N ALA A 265 8.74 43.71 -4.47
CA ALA A 265 8.48 45.10 -4.84
C ALA A 265 8.29 45.92 -3.56
N SER A 266 9.36 46.56 -3.07
CA SER A 266 9.24 47.71 -2.17
C SER A 266 10.02 48.88 -2.77
N GLY A 267 9.26 49.93 -3.09
CA GLY A 267 9.69 51.11 -3.82
C GLY A 267 10.71 51.95 -3.07
N GLY A 268 11.60 52.58 -3.86
CA GLY A 268 12.56 53.55 -3.37
C GLY A 268 12.02 54.99 -3.36
N LYS A 269 12.61 55.77 -2.42
CA LYS A 269 12.80 57.24 -2.36
C LYS A 269 11.58 58.04 -1.83
N ARG A 270 11.74 59.05 -0.96
CA ARG A 270 12.79 60.09 -0.87
C ARG A 270 12.98 60.63 0.56
N GLN A 271 14.23 61.01 0.85
CA GLN A 271 14.66 62.00 1.85
C GLN A 271 14.28 63.43 1.41
N PRO A 272 14.41 64.41 2.32
CA PRO A 272 15.60 65.27 2.27
C PRO A 272 16.51 65.14 3.50
#